data_AF-A0A848UIE9-F1
#
_entry.id   AF-A0A848UIE9-F1
#
_cell.length_a   1.000
_cell.length_b   1.000
_cell.length_c   1.000
_cell.angle_alpha   90.00
_cell.angle_beta   90.00
_cell.angle_gamma   90.00
#
_symmetry.space_group_name_H-M   'P 1'
#
loop_
_entity.id
_entity.type
_entity.pdbx_description
1 polymer ?
#
loop_
_entity_poly.entity_id
_entity_poly.type
_entity_poly.pdbx_seq_one_letter_code
_entity_poly.pdbx_strand_id
1 'polypeptide(L)'
;MTIEPREPSRSLQRRSSRGAIENSPIAAAGRSSPERAATTVTFEQVFDEHYERLVRTLTVVAGSRDAAADAVQDAFVKAHLKWQRISRYDDPAGWIRRVAINRLRNEHRSTERKWRAIRRLGTRPQPTDGQPEIDEFGRLLAQLPRQQRLSVALFYVDHLTIAEIAATL
;
A
#
# COMPACT_ATOMS: atom_id res chain seq x y z
N MET A 1 53.64 20.28 -41.58
CA MET A 1 53.18 18.90 -41.86
C MET A 1 51.71 18.88 -41.48
N THR A 2 50.78 19.56 -42.16
CA THR A 2 50.50 19.64 -43.61
C THR A 2 50.40 18.25 -44.22
N ILE A 3 49.19 17.68 -44.28
CA ILE A 3 48.57 17.16 -45.50
C ILE A 3 47.05 17.39 -45.37
N GLU A 4 46.52 17.89 -46.48
CA GLU A 4 45.18 18.32 -46.83
C GLU A 4 44.22 17.13 -47.18
N PRO A 5 42.97 17.38 -47.61
CA PRO A 5 41.77 16.54 -47.41
C PRO A 5 41.32 15.76 -48.67
N ARG A 6 40.03 15.33 -48.70
CA ARG A 6 39.18 14.80 -49.80
C ARG A 6 38.93 13.28 -49.75
N GLU A 7 37.77 12.68 -50.08
CA GLU A 7 36.61 13.06 -50.91
C GLU A 7 35.27 12.48 -50.37
N PRO A 8 34.11 12.99 -50.86
CA PRO A 8 32.76 12.54 -50.52
C PRO A 8 32.11 11.61 -51.55
N SER A 9 30.97 11.01 -51.13
CA SER A 9 29.78 10.64 -51.93
C SER A 9 29.92 9.77 -53.19
N ARG A 10 29.30 8.58 -53.17
CA ARG A 10 28.42 8.15 -54.28
C ARG A 10 27.45 7.00 -53.94
N SER A 11 26.19 7.30 -54.25
CA SER A 11 25.15 6.45 -54.86
C SER A 11 24.51 5.29 -54.09
N LEU A 12 23.24 5.54 -53.73
CA LEU A 12 22.08 4.69 -54.01
C LEU A 12 22.32 3.60 -55.08
N GLN A 13 21.86 2.37 -54.84
CA GLN A 13 20.58 1.91 -55.37
C GLN A 13 20.25 0.47 -54.89
N ARG A 14 19.08 0.34 -54.27
CA ARG A 14 18.03 -0.68 -54.52
C ARG A 14 18.48 -2.08 -54.94
N ARG A 15 18.11 -3.07 -54.11
CA ARG A 15 17.21 -4.14 -54.55
C ARG A 15 16.55 -4.87 -53.39
N SER A 16 15.23 -4.67 -53.32
CA SER A 16 14.26 -5.55 -52.68
C SER A 16 14.22 -6.89 -53.42
N SER A 17 14.11 -8.01 -52.69
CA SER A 17 13.37 -9.25 -53.05
C SER A 17 13.51 -10.23 -51.88
N ARG A 18 12.50 -10.43 -51.01
CA ARG A 18 11.40 -11.42 -51.13
C ARG A 18 11.89 -12.85 -51.42
N GLY A 19 11.66 -13.76 -50.46
CA GLY A 19 11.35 -15.16 -50.77
C GLY A 19 11.91 -16.21 -49.79
N ALA A 20 10.98 -16.93 -49.15
CA ALA A 20 11.06 -18.33 -48.67
C ALA A 20 12.10 -18.66 -47.57
N ILE A 21 11.72 -18.93 -46.32
CA ILE A 21 11.08 -20.15 -45.79
C ILE A 21 11.80 -21.42 -46.26
N GLU A 22 12.74 -21.91 -45.44
CA GLU A 22 13.03 -23.34 -45.39
C GLU A 22 13.50 -23.75 -43.98
N ASN A 23 12.59 -24.47 -43.30
CA ASN A 23 12.73 -25.52 -42.31
C ASN A 23 13.98 -25.61 -41.40
N SER A 24 13.71 -25.46 -40.10
CA SER A 24 14.42 -26.03 -38.93
C SER A 24 14.62 -27.57 -39.07
N PRO A 25 15.52 -28.28 -38.32
CA PRO A 25 15.58 -28.13 -36.84
C PRO A 25 16.91 -28.53 -36.09
N ILE A 26 16.89 -28.24 -34.78
CA ILE A 26 17.56 -28.90 -33.61
C ILE A 26 18.99 -28.48 -33.17
N ALA A 27 18.98 -27.88 -31.97
CA ALA A 27 19.94 -27.90 -30.85
C ALA A 27 21.29 -27.19 -30.94
N ALA A 28 21.45 -26.14 -30.13
CA ALA A 28 22.24 -26.24 -28.90
C ALA A 28 22.08 -24.99 -28.00
N ALA A 29 21.97 -25.25 -26.70
CA ALA A 29 22.46 -24.43 -25.59
C ALA A 29 21.86 -23.02 -25.40
N GLY A 30 20.74 -22.99 -24.69
CA GLY A 30 20.27 -21.81 -23.98
C GLY A 30 19.24 -22.21 -22.92
N ARG A 31 19.62 -23.09 -21.99
CA ARG A 31 18.83 -23.33 -20.78
C ARG A 31 18.84 -22.04 -19.96
N SER A 32 17.92 -21.13 -20.23
CA SER A 32 17.49 -20.15 -19.25
C SER A 32 16.78 -20.93 -18.15
N SER A 33 17.54 -21.29 -17.11
CA SER A 33 16.96 -21.81 -15.87
C SER A 33 15.85 -20.85 -15.41
N PRO A 34 14.59 -21.29 -15.19
CA PRO A 34 13.57 -20.48 -14.54
C PRO A 34 13.77 -20.43 -13.02
N GLU A 35 15.02 -20.41 -12.55
CA GLU A 35 15.40 -20.70 -11.16
C GLU A 35 15.78 -19.44 -10.38
N ARG A 36 14.85 -18.47 -10.38
CA ARG A 36 14.64 -17.40 -9.37
C ARG A 36 13.74 -16.28 -9.94
N ALA A 37 12.54 -16.60 -10.40
CA ALA A 37 11.47 -15.64 -10.21
C ALA A 37 11.19 -15.66 -8.70
N ALA A 38 11.91 -14.84 -7.93
CA ALA A 38 11.54 -14.60 -6.53
C ALA A 38 10.05 -14.26 -6.56
N THR A 39 9.23 -15.11 -5.93
CA THR A 39 7.77 -14.97 -5.85
C THR A 39 7.50 -13.67 -5.12
N THR A 40 7.54 -12.57 -5.87
CA THR A 40 7.32 -11.23 -5.35
C THR A 40 5.83 -11.15 -5.15
N VAL A 41 5.40 -10.96 -3.90
CA VAL A 41 3.99 -10.83 -3.58
C VAL A 41 3.37 -9.74 -4.45
N THR A 42 2.19 -10.01 -5.02
CA THR A 42 1.50 -9.03 -5.86
C THR A 42 0.71 -8.04 -4.99
N PHE A 43 0.37 -6.89 -5.57
CA PHE A 43 -0.42 -5.89 -4.86
C PHE A 43 -1.80 -6.45 -4.51
N GLU A 44 -2.41 -7.16 -5.46
CA GLU A 44 -3.72 -7.77 -5.36
C GLU A 44 -3.75 -8.80 -4.23
N GLN A 45 -2.71 -9.64 -4.10
CA GLN A 45 -2.59 -10.59 -3.00
C GLN A 45 -2.61 -9.91 -1.63
N VAL A 46 -1.80 -8.86 -1.45
CA VAL A 46 -1.75 -8.10 -0.19
C VAL A 46 -3.07 -7.36 0.07
N PHE A 47 -3.72 -6.87 -0.98
CA PHE A 47 -5.02 -6.21 -0.87
C PHE A 47 -6.10 -7.18 -0.40
N ASP A 48 -6.27 -8.29 -1.12
CA ASP A 48 -7.30 -9.29 -0.84
C ASP A 48 -7.12 -9.93 0.55
N GLU A 49 -5.88 -10.13 0.99
CA GLU A 49 -5.58 -10.73 2.29
C GLU A 49 -5.78 -9.75 3.47
N HIS A 50 -5.42 -8.48 3.30
CA HIS A 50 -5.29 -7.57 4.45
C HIS A 50 -6.31 -6.45 4.52
N TYR A 51 -6.97 -6.06 3.41
CA TYR A 51 -7.83 -4.87 3.39
C TYR A 51 -8.96 -4.95 4.43
N GLU A 52 -9.84 -5.95 4.34
CA GLU A 52 -10.99 -6.07 5.23
C GLU A 52 -10.58 -6.27 6.70
N ARG A 53 -9.50 -7.02 6.95
CA ARG A 53 -8.99 -7.23 8.31
C ARG A 53 -8.49 -5.91 8.90
N LEU A 54 -7.71 -5.13 8.16
CA LEU A 54 -7.24 -3.83 8.60
C LEU A 54 -8.39 -2.85 8.82
N VAL A 55 -9.41 -2.85 7.96
CA VAL A 55 -10.62 -2.01 8.16
C VAL A 55 -11.32 -2.40 9.46
N ARG A 56 -11.54 -3.70 9.71
CA ARG A 56 -12.15 -4.17 10.96
C ARG A 56 -11.33 -3.75 12.19
N THR A 57 -10.03 -3.98 12.16
CA THR A 57 -9.10 -3.61 13.24
C THR A 57 -9.14 -2.11 13.53
N LEU A 58 -9.09 -1.27 12.48
CA LEU A 58 -9.12 0.18 12.66
C LEU A 58 -10.52 0.72 12.98
N THR A 59 -11.60 0.01 12.63
CA THR A 59 -12.98 0.38 13.02
C THR A 59 -13.12 0.36 14.53
N VAL A 60 -12.60 -0.67 15.19
CA VAL A 60 -12.55 -0.76 16.66
C VAL A 60 -11.81 0.43 17.27
N VAL A 61 -10.72 0.86 16.62
CA VAL A 61 -9.88 1.96 17.11
C VAL A 61 -10.54 3.32 16.89
N ALA A 62 -11.12 3.53 15.70
CA ALA A 62 -11.75 4.78 15.28
C ALA A 62 -13.13 4.98 15.89
N GLY A 63 -13.86 3.89 16.18
CA GLY A 63 -15.29 3.93 16.45
C GLY A 63 -16.12 4.30 15.22
N SER A 64 -15.57 4.21 14.01
CA SER A 64 -16.25 4.52 12.75
C SER A 64 -15.66 3.64 11.65
N ARG A 65 -16.52 2.85 10.98
CA ARG A 65 -16.11 2.01 9.87
C ARG A 65 -15.68 2.84 8.67
N ASP A 66 -16.38 3.94 8.39
CA ASP A 66 -16.05 4.84 7.28
C ASP A 66 -14.66 5.47 7.46
N ALA A 67 -14.38 6.05 8.63
CA ALA A 67 -13.06 6.63 8.91
C ALA A 67 -11.93 5.59 8.85
N ALA A 68 -12.22 4.34 9.24
CA ALA A 68 -11.27 3.24 9.13
C ALA A 68 -11.04 2.83 7.67
N ALA A 69 -12.12 2.65 6.89
CA ALA A 69 -12.07 2.30 5.47
C ALA A 69 -11.29 3.36 4.67
N ASP A 70 -11.59 4.64 4.87
CA ASP A 70 -10.89 5.75 4.22
C ASP A 70 -9.39 5.73 4.55
N ALA A 71 -9.03 5.51 5.81
CA ALA A 71 -7.63 5.46 6.23
C ALA A 71 -6.86 4.28 5.62
N VAL A 72 -7.50 3.10 5.53
CA VAL A 72 -6.92 1.90 4.92
C VAL A 72 -6.83 2.06 3.41
N GLN A 73 -7.88 2.55 2.75
CA GLN A 73 -7.90 2.80 1.32
C GLN A 73 -6.81 3.79 0.92
N ASP A 74 -6.67 4.91 1.64
CA ASP A 74 -5.58 5.88 1.43
C ASP A 74 -4.18 5.21 1.53
N ALA A 75 -4.02 4.26 2.45
CA ALA A 75 -2.77 3.53 2.62
C ALA A 75 -2.49 2.59 1.45
N PHE A 76 -3.49 1.84 0.99
CA PHE A 76 -3.38 0.97 -0.18
C PHE A 76 -3.16 1.74 -1.47
N VAL A 77 -3.82 2.89 -1.67
CA VAL A 77 -3.57 3.77 -2.82
C VAL A 77 -2.12 4.25 -2.84
N LYS A 78 -1.59 4.71 -1.68
CA LYS A 78 -0.18 5.09 -1.56
C LYS A 78 0.76 3.92 -1.81
N ALA A 79 0.36 2.71 -1.40
CA ALA A 79 1.13 1.51 -1.63
C ALA A 79 1.21 1.15 -3.11
N HIS A 80 0.06 1.18 -3.80
CA HIS A 80 -0.05 0.92 -5.23
C HIS A 80 0.85 1.85 -6.05
N LEU A 81 0.80 3.16 -5.76
CA LEU A 81 1.64 4.17 -6.42
C LEU A 81 3.16 3.95 -6.24
N LYS A 82 3.56 3.18 -5.22
CA LYS A 82 4.97 2.92 -4.86
C LYS A 82 5.26 1.42 -4.81
N TRP A 83 4.45 0.60 -5.50
CA TRP A 83 4.45 -0.85 -5.30
C TRP A 83 5.80 -1.49 -5.59
N GLN A 84 6.48 -1.05 -6.65
CA GLN A 84 7.82 -1.52 -7.03
C GLN A 84 8.86 -1.43 -5.89
N ARG A 85 8.68 -0.47 -4.98
CA ARG A 85 9.53 -0.30 -3.80
C ARG A 85 9.00 -1.07 -2.60
N ILE A 86 7.68 -1.07 -2.40
CA ILE A 86 7.02 -1.63 -1.22
C ILE A 86 6.99 -3.15 -1.26
N SER A 87 6.83 -3.76 -2.44
CA SER A 87 6.85 -5.21 -2.61
C SER A 87 8.21 -5.85 -2.27
N ARG A 88 9.26 -5.04 -2.12
CA ARG A 88 10.61 -5.46 -1.73
C ARG A 88 10.86 -5.37 -0.23
N TYR A 89 9.88 -4.89 0.55
CA TYR A 89 9.99 -4.86 2.01
C TYR A 89 9.77 -6.25 2.58
N ASP A 90 10.40 -6.53 3.72
CA ASP A 90 10.19 -7.78 4.44
C ASP A 90 8.71 -7.98 4.83
N ASP A 91 8.03 -6.87 5.16
CA ASP A 91 6.59 -6.84 5.46
C ASP A 91 5.91 -5.63 4.76
N PRO A 92 5.41 -5.81 3.52
CA PRO A 92 4.62 -4.79 2.82
C PRO A 92 3.33 -4.43 3.55
N ALA A 93 2.66 -5.41 4.16
CA ALA A 93 1.40 -5.22 4.88
C ALA A 93 1.59 -4.38 6.14
N GLY A 94 2.68 -4.59 6.88
CA GLY A 94 3.06 -3.79 8.04
C GLY A 94 3.34 -2.33 7.69
N TRP A 95 3.94 -2.07 6.52
CA TRP A 95 4.09 -0.69 6.04
C TRP A 95 2.72 -0.04 5.80
N ILE A 96 1.80 -0.74 5.13
CA ILE A 96 0.43 -0.26 4.85
C ILE A 96 -0.31 0.00 6.15
N ARG A 97 -0.28 -0.95 7.09
CA ARG A 97 -0.85 -0.84 8.43
C ARG A 97 -0.35 0.41 9.16
N ARG A 98 0.97 0.64 9.17
CA ARG A 98 1.56 1.83 9.80
C ARG A 98 1.06 3.13 9.15
N VAL A 99 0.95 3.17 7.82
CA VAL A 99 0.42 4.33 7.09
C VAL A 99 -1.04 4.60 7.46
N ALA A 100 -1.88 3.56 7.52
CA ALA A 100 -3.28 3.67 7.89
C ALA A 100 -3.46 4.15 9.35
N ILE A 101 -2.70 3.59 10.30
CA ILE A 101 -2.69 4.03 11.72
C ILE A 101 -2.30 5.50 11.84
N ASN A 102 -1.26 5.92 11.10
CA ASN A 102 -0.80 7.31 11.11
C ASN A 102 -1.85 8.26 10.52
N ARG A 103 -2.55 7.86 9.45
CA ARG A 103 -3.68 8.61 8.89
C ARG A 103 -4.77 8.83 9.93
N LEU A 104 -5.20 7.77 10.61
CA LEU A 104 -6.23 7.83 11.64
C LEU A 104 -5.80 8.68 12.85
N ARG A 105 -4.52 8.60 13.27
CA ARG A 105 -3.94 9.46 14.32
C ARG A 105 -3.99 10.94 13.92
N ASN A 106 -3.65 11.26 12.67
CA ASN A 106 -3.61 12.63 12.17
C ASN A 106 -5.00 13.24 12.03
N GLU A 107 -5.96 12.47 11.52
CA GLU A 107 -7.35 12.89 11.42
C GLU A 107 -7.96 13.21 12.78
N HIS A 108 -7.80 12.30 13.76
CA HIS A 108 -8.25 12.55 15.12
C HIS A 108 -7.65 13.84 15.70
N ARG A 109 -6.34 14.07 15.55
CA ARG A 109 -5.70 15.32 16.01
C ARG A 109 -6.24 16.55 15.28
N SER A 110 -6.65 16.42 14.03
CA SER A 110 -7.27 17.51 13.25
C SER A 110 -8.68 17.80 13.77
N THR A 111 -9.49 16.77 13.95
CA THR A 111 -10.85 16.83 14.49
C THR A 111 -10.87 17.42 15.90
N GLU A 112 -9.98 16.98 16.80
CA GLU A 112 -9.83 17.57 18.14
C GLU A 112 -9.40 19.04 18.12
N ARG A 113 -8.59 19.46 17.14
CA ARG A 113 -8.24 20.87 16.96
C ARG A 113 -9.45 21.69 16.51
N LYS A 114 -10.23 21.16 15.55
CA LYS A 114 -11.48 21.78 15.07
C LYS A 114 -12.51 21.90 16.19
N TRP A 115 -12.74 20.83 16.95
CA TRP A 115 -13.67 20.84 18.09
C TRP A 115 -13.27 21.83 19.18
N ARG A 116 -11.96 21.93 19.50
CA ARG A 116 -11.48 22.96 20.42
C ARG A 116 -11.69 24.38 19.89
N ALA A 117 -11.54 24.60 18.59
CA ALA A 117 -11.84 25.89 17.98
C ALA A 117 -13.34 26.21 18.01
N ILE A 118 -14.20 25.23 17.67
CA ILE A 118 -15.67 25.37 17.70
C ILE A 118 -16.17 25.64 19.12
N ARG A 119 -15.66 24.91 20.13
CA ARG A 119 -15.98 25.18 21.55
C ARG A 119 -15.58 26.58 22.00
N ARG A 120 -14.45 27.10 21.51
CA ARG A 120 -14.03 28.49 21.79
C ARG A 120 -14.96 29.53 21.15
N LEU A 121 -15.63 29.17 20.06
CA LEU A 121 -16.60 30.01 19.36
C LEU A 121 -18.02 29.93 19.94
N GLY A 122 -18.24 29.17 21.03
CA GLY A 122 -19.54 29.07 21.72
C GLY A 122 -20.57 28.17 21.03
N THR A 123 -20.27 27.63 19.85
CA THR A 123 -21.15 26.68 19.17
C THR A 123 -21.02 25.31 19.82
N ARG A 124 -22.10 24.79 20.41
CA ARG A 124 -22.15 23.39 20.88
C ARG A 124 -22.32 22.50 19.65
N PRO A 125 -21.36 21.62 19.35
CA PRO A 125 -21.53 20.72 18.24
C PRO A 125 -22.53 19.62 18.59
N GLN A 126 -23.39 19.31 17.62
CA GLN A 126 -24.27 18.16 17.69
C GLN A 126 -23.42 16.91 17.46
N PRO A 127 -23.52 15.87 18.33
CA PRO A 127 -22.95 14.59 17.99
C PRO A 127 -23.57 14.12 16.67
N THR A 128 -22.74 13.72 15.71
CA THR A 128 -23.23 13.09 14.48
C THR A 128 -23.81 11.74 14.88
N ASP A 129 -25.07 11.50 14.51
CA ASP A 129 -25.80 10.25 14.75
C ASP A 129 -25.26 9.10 13.89
N GLY A 130 -24.00 8.73 14.11
CA GLY A 130 -23.46 7.45 13.69
C GLY A 130 -23.34 6.58 14.92
N GLN A 131 -24.33 5.72 15.17
CA GLN A 131 -24.09 4.61 16.10
C GLN A 131 -22.89 3.85 15.55
N PRO A 132 -21.80 3.75 16.32
CA PRO A 132 -20.61 3.11 15.81
C PRO A 132 -21.00 1.64 15.60
N GLU A 133 -20.83 1.15 14.37
CA GLU A 133 -21.14 -0.24 13.97
C GLU A 133 -20.07 -1.18 14.56
N ILE A 134 -19.93 -1.14 15.88
CA ILE A 134 -19.00 -1.93 16.66
C ILE A 134 -19.79 -2.98 17.40
N ASP A 135 -19.35 -4.22 17.21
CA ASP A 135 -19.77 -5.38 17.97
C ASP A 135 -19.51 -5.18 19.49
N GLU A 136 -19.95 -6.14 20.30
CA GLU A 136 -19.76 -6.10 21.75
C GLU A 136 -18.29 -5.89 22.15
N PHE A 137 -17.39 -6.53 21.41
CA PHE A 137 -15.94 -6.39 21.59
C PHE A 137 -15.49 -4.94 21.37
N GLY A 138 -15.92 -4.30 20.28
CA GLY A 138 -15.63 -2.90 20.01
C GLY A 138 -16.15 -1.95 21.10
N ARG A 139 -17.32 -2.22 21.68
CA ARG A 139 -17.87 -1.43 22.79
C ARG A 139 -17.07 -1.57 24.08
N LEU A 140 -16.58 -2.78 24.40
CA LEU A 140 -15.70 -2.99 25.56
C LEU A 140 -14.38 -2.22 25.38
N LEU A 141 -13.79 -2.32 24.20
CA LEU A 141 -12.54 -1.64 23.87
C LEU A 141 -12.69 -0.11 23.80
N ALA A 142 -13.90 0.40 23.52
CA ALA A 142 -14.20 1.82 23.55
C ALA A 142 -13.95 2.48 24.92
N GLN A 143 -13.95 1.70 26.01
CA GLN A 143 -13.67 2.19 27.36
C GLN A 143 -12.17 2.43 27.61
N LEU A 144 -11.30 1.87 26.77
CA LEU A 144 -9.86 2.00 26.92
C LEU A 144 -9.33 3.32 26.32
N PRO A 145 -8.24 3.87 26.88
CA PRO A 145 -7.41 4.85 26.21
C PRO A 145 -7.02 4.40 24.81
N ARG A 146 -7.05 5.31 23.83
CA ARG A 146 -6.90 5.01 22.40
C ARG A 146 -5.64 4.19 22.07
N GLN A 147 -4.52 4.43 22.75
CA GLN A 147 -3.27 3.70 22.51
C GLN A 147 -3.33 2.25 23.01
N GLN A 148 -4.00 2.02 24.15
CA GLN A 148 -4.26 0.67 24.66
C GLN A 148 -5.25 -0.04 23.75
N ARG A 149 -6.34 0.64 23.36
CA ARG A 149 -7.33 0.13 22.39
C ARG A 149 -6.67 -0.37 21.10
N LEU A 150 -5.77 0.43 20.54
CA LEU A 150 -5.04 0.09 19.32
C LEU A 150 -4.13 -1.13 19.54
N SER A 151 -3.41 -1.20 20.65
CA SER A 151 -2.55 -2.35 20.95
C SER A 151 -3.35 -3.64 21.08
N VAL A 152 -4.50 -3.58 21.77
CA VAL A 152 -5.40 -4.72 21.97
C VAL A 152 -6.05 -5.13 20.64
N ALA A 153 -6.51 -4.19 19.82
CA ALA A 153 -7.08 -4.48 18.51
C ALA A 153 -6.04 -5.14 17.57
N LEU A 154 -4.80 -4.64 17.54
CA LEU A 154 -3.72 -5.23 16.75
C LEU A 154 -3.38 -6.66 17.17
N PHE A 155 -3.45 -6.96 18.46
CA PHE A 155 -3.20 -8.29 18.99
C PHE A 155 -4.34 -9.27 18.69
N TYR A 156 -5.59 -8.91 19.04
CA TYR A 156 -6.71 -9.86 18.98
C TYR A 156 -7.39 -9.94 17.61
N VAL A 157 -7.35 -8.89 16.80
CA VAL A 157 -8.02 -8.84 15.49
C VAL A 157 -7.04 -9.07 14.34
N ASP A 158 -5.87 -8.43 14.42
CA ASP A 158 -4.81 -8.56 13.41
C ASP A 158 -3.83 -9.70 13.68
N HIS A 159 -3.91 -10.34 14.86
CA HIS A 159 -3.05 -11.44 15.31
C HIS A 159 -1.55 -11.11 15.34
N LEU A 160 -1.21 -9.84 15.56
CA LEU A 160 0.19 -9.43 15.69
C LEU A 160 0.79 -9.88 17.01
N THR A 161 2.05 -10.26 16.96
CA THR A 161 2.91 -10.45 18.12
C THR A 161 3.19 -9.11 18.81
N ILE A 162 3.61 -9.18 20.09
CA ILE A 162 4.00 -7.99 20.86
C ILE A 162 5.15 -7.24 20.17
N ALA A 163 6.09 -7.95 19.53
CA ALA A 163 7.20 -7.35 18.80
C ALA A 163 6.73 -6.58 17.56
N GLU A 164 5.80 -7.14 16.79
CA GLU A 164 5.23 -6.48 15.61
C GLU A 164 4.38 -5.26 16.00
N ILE A 165 3.64 -5.34 17.10
CA ILE A 165 2.90 -4.20 17.67
C ILE A 165 3.88 -3.09 18.06
N ALA A 166 4.97 -3.41 18.76
CA ALA A 166 5.99 -2.44 19.15
C ALA A 166 6.67 -1.79 17.95
N ALA A 167 6.93 -2.55 16.88
CA ALA A 167 7.46 -1.99 15.65
C ALA A 167 6.42 -1.07 14.96
N THR A 168 5.13 -1.35 15.08
CA THR A 168 4.07 -0.61 14.39
C THR A 168 3.75 0.75 15.02
N LEU A 169 3.78 0.86 16.36
CA LEU A 169 3.21 1.97 17.13
C LEU A 169 4.14 3.15 17.40
#